data_AF-A0A7V9D1J2-F1
#
_entry.id   AF-A0A7V9D1J2-F1
#
_cell.length_a   1.000
_cell.length_b   1.000
_cell.length_c   1.000
_cell.angle_alpha   90.00
_cell.angle_beta   90.00
_cell.angle_gamma   90.00
#
_symmetry.space_group_name_H-M   'P 1'
#
loop_
_entity.id
_entity.type
_entity.pdbx_description
1 polymer ?
#
loop_
_entity_poly.entity_id
_entity_poly.type
_entity_poly.pdbx_seq_one_letter_code
_entity_poly.pdbx_strand_id
1 'polypeptide(L)' 'MTSRGIQPGEAAPDFELPQAGGGQLRLSDLRGKPVLLHFGSYS' A
#
# COMPACT_ATOMS: atom_id res chain seq x y z
N MET A 1 -16.79 15.57 7.48
CA MET A 1 -16.14 15.75 6.17
C MET A 1 -15.66 14.38 5.71
N THR A 2 -16.39 13.72 4.83
CA THR A 2 -16.04 12.39 4.31
C THR A 2 -14.90 12.55 3.30
N SER A 3 -13.70 12.08 3.62
CA SER A 3 -12.61 12.07 2.64
C SER A 3 -12.98 11.12 1.51
N ARG A 4 -13.14 11.63 0.29
CA ARG A 4 -13.05 10.80 -0.92
C ARG A 4 -11.69 10.10 -0.85
N GLY A 5 -11.65 8.80 -1.12
CA GLY A 5 -10.41 8.02 -1.13
C GLY A 5 -9.37 8.57 -2.12
N ILE A 6 -8.21 7.94 -2.20
CA ILE A 6 -7.11 8.34 -3.09
C ILE A 6 -7.61 8.43 -4.55
N GLN A 7 -7.26 9.51 -5.25
CA GLN A 7 -7.64 9.73 -6.64
C GLN A 7 -6.56 9.29 -7.63
N PRO A 8 -6.90 8.96 -8.90
CA PRO A 8 -5.89 8.69 -9.92
C PRO A 8 -4.92 9.86 -10.10
N GLY A 9 -3.62 9.56 -10.14
CA GLY A 9 -2.56 10.55 -10.25
C GLY A 9 -2.05 11.11 -8.92
N GLU A 10 -2.79 10.91 -7.83
CA GLU A 10 -2.28 11.21 -6.49
C GLU A 10 -1.24 10.16 -6.08
N ALA A 11 -0.24 10.61 -5.31
CA ALA A 11 0.73 9.70 -4.72
C ALA A 11 0.01 8.78 -3.72
N ALA A 12 0.26 7.47 -3.84
CA ALA A 12 -0.25 6.53 -2.85
C ALA A 12 0.31 6.87 -1.45
N PRO A 13 -0.53 6.85 -0.39
CA PRO A 13 -0.08 7.01 0.98
C PRO A 13 0.92 5.92 1.34
N ASP A 14 1.95 6.29 2.08
CA ASP A 14 2.93 5.33 2.57
C ASP A 14 2.35 4.52 3.73
N PHE A 15 2.74 3.25 3.81
CA PHE A 15 2.40 2.37 4.91
C PHE A 15 3.48 1.30 5.07
N GLU A 16 3.57 0.76 6.27
CA GLU A 16 4.48 -0.33 6.63
C GLU A 16 3.66 -1.52 7.12
N LEU A 17 3.96 -2.70 6.59
CA LEU A 17 3.29 -3.95 6.93
C LEU A 17 4.30 -5.06 7.21
N PRO A 18 3.98 -5.98 8.14
CA PRO A 18 4.80 -7.16 8.35
C PRO A 18 4.72 -8.07 7.13
N GLN A 19 5.84 -8.66 6.77
CA GLN A 19 5.89 -9.66 5.70
C GLN A 19 5.62 -11.06 6.27
N ALA A 20 5.04 -11.94 5.44
CA ALA A 20 4.75 -13.32 5.84
C ALA A 20 5.99 -14.12 6.30
N GLY A 21 7.17 -13.79 5.76
CA GLY A 21 8.45 -14.39 6.15
C GLY A 21 9.14 -13.71 7.34
N GLY A 22 8.46 -12.80 8.03
CA GLY A 22 9.07 -11.90 9.00
C GLY A 22 9.72 -10.68 8.35
N GLY A 23 10.05 -9.68 9.16
CA GLY A 23 10.50 -8.38 8.69
C GLY A 23 9.35 -7.43 8.35
N GLN A 24 9.70 -6.23 7.93
CA GLN A 24 8.78 -5.16 7.58
C GLN A 24 8.98 -4.74 6.14
N LEU A 25 7.89 -4.35 5.47
CA LEU A 25 7.92 -3.78 4.13
C LEU A 25 7.16 -2.46 4.15
N ARG A 26 7.84 -1.40 3.72
CA ARG A 26 7.21 -0.10 3.50
C ARG A 26 6.95 0.12 2.01
N LEU A 27 5.78 0.66 1.67
CA LEU A 27 5.39 0.88 0.27
C LEU A 27 6.43 1.75 -0.46
N SER A 28 6.98 2.76 0.20
CA SER A 28 7.99 3.64 -0.41
C SER A 28 9.26 2.92 -0.85
N ASP A 29 9.58 1.76 -0.27
CA ASP A 29 10.79 1.01 -0.61
C ASP A 29 10.66 0.32 -1.98
N LEU A 30 9.43 0.21 -2.52
CA LEU A 30 9.13 -0.36 -3.84
C LEU A 30 9.07 0.68 -4.97
N ARG A 31 9.39 1.95 -4.69
CA ARG A 31 9.35 3.03 -5.69
C ARG A 31 10.26 2.72 -6.90
N GLY A 32 9.90 3.27 -8.05
CA GLY A 32 10.60 3.04 -9.32
C GLY A 32 10.14 1.79 -10.08
N LYS A 33 9.17 1.03 -9.54
CA LYS A 33 8.53 -0.11 -10.20
C LYS A 33 7.00 0.04 -10.12
N PRO A 34 6.24 -0.41 -11.13
CA PRO A 34 4.78 -0.53 -11.00
C PRO A 34 4.42 -1.55 -9.91
N VAL A 35 3.50 -1.19 -9.02
CA VAL A 35 3.03 -2.03 -7.91
C VAL A 35 1.51 -2.08 -7.92
N LEU A 36 0.95 -3.28 -7.77
CA LEU A 36 -0.49 -3.51 -7.60
C LEU A 36 -0.76 -3.91 -6.15
N LEU A 37 -1.65 -3.17 -5.47
CA LEU A 37 -2.10 -3.52 -4.12
C LEU A 37 -3.40 -4.32 -4.22
N HIS A 38 -3.39 -5.53 -3.65
CA HIS A 38 -4.55 -6.39 -3.55
C HIS A 38 -4.94 -6.54 -2.08
N PHE A 39 -6.10 -6.00 -1.70
CA PHE A 39 -6.65 -6.12 -0.36
C PHE A 39 -7.68 -7.25 -0.33
N GLY A 40 -7.45 -8.25 0.52
CA GLY A 40 -8.35 -9.39 0.71
C GLY A 40 -8.83 -9.50 2.16
N SER A 41 -9.97 -10.15 2.36
CA SER A 41 -10.49 -10.53 3.68
C SER A 41 -10.77 -12.02 3.65
N TYR A 42 -10.28 -12.74 4.66
CA TYR A 42 -10.58 -14.15 4.87
C TYR A 42 -11.49 -14.26 6.10
N SER A 43 -12.55 -15.06 5.97
CA SER A 43 -13.53 -15.33 7.03
C SER A 43 -13.22 -16.62 7.77
#